data_AF-A0A495L9E3-F1
#
_entry.id   AF-A0A495L9E3-F1
#
_cell.length_a   1.000
_cell.length_b   1.000
_cell.length_c   1.000
_cell.angle_alpha   90.00
_cell.angle_beta   90.00
_cell.angle_gamma   90.00
#
_symmetry.space_group_name_H-M   'P 1'
#
loop_
_entity.id
_entity.type
_entity.pdbx_description
1 polymer ?
#
loop_
_entity_poly.entity_id
_entity_poly.type
_entity_poly.pdbx_seq_one_letter_code
_entity_poly.pdbx_strand_id
1 'polypeptide(L)'
;MSSTLDTDEPVAWAARIRDVLGSGPVVALTGAGVSTDSGIPDYRGPDSPPRTPMTYQQFTGDAAFRRHYWARNHVGWHHVHRTLPNDGHRALADLERAGVVAGVITQNVDTLHGAAGSRRVIDLHGRYDRVACLSCPERISRTRLHERLTLLNPGFTDGVADVEVAPDADAVLASTEGFRVADCESCGGVLKPDIVYFGENVPKARVLEAYRLVDDAGALIVAGSSLTVLSGRRFVKRAAEQGKPVVIVNRGATRADHLAALTVDAGCTQVLRALAEAYTR
;
A
#
# COMPACT_ATOMS: atom_id res chain seq x y z
N MET A 1 -14.10 -25.36 4.51
CA MET A 1 -14.20 -24.75 5.86
C MET A 1 -12.89 -24.02 6.09
N SER A 2 -12.93 -22.70 6.31
CA SER A 2 -11.73 -21.96 6.69
C SER A 2 -11.28 -22.44 8.06
N SER A 3 -10.02 -22.87 8.20
CA SER A 3 -9.44 -23.15 9.51
C SER A 3 -8.73 -21.90 10.01
N THR A 4 -9.18 -21.33 11.12
CA THR A 4 -8.43 -20.30 11.85
C THR A 4 -7.38 -20.98 12.71
N LEU A 5 -6.14 -20.52 12.65
CA LEU A 5 -5.09 -21.00 13.56
C LEU A 5 -5.17 -20.25 14.89
N ASP A 6 -5.47 -20.98 15.95
CA ASP A 6 -5.57 -20.47 17.33
C ASP A 6 -4.32 -20.90 18.12
N THR A 7 -3.17 -20.35 17.72
CA THR A 7 -1.87 -20.53 18.37
C THR A 7 -1.09 -19.24 18.24
N ASP A 8 -0.29 -18.87 19.24
CA ASP A 8 0.57 -17.69 19.21
C ASP A 8 2.02 -18.00 18.78
N GLU A 9 2.26 -19.18 18.17
CA GLU A 9 3.59 -19.61 17.78
C GLU A 9 3.90 -19.35 16.28
N PRO A 10 4.87 -18.46 15.95
CA PRO A 10 5.19 -18.14 14.56
C PRO A 10 5.62 -19.34 13.71
N VAL A 11 6.29 -20.32 14.31
CA VAL A 11 6.75 -21.53 13.61
C VAL A 11 5.57 -22.41 13.21
N ALA A 12 4.56 -22.54 14.08
CA ALA A 12 3.35 -23.30 13.79
C ALA A 12 2.53 -22.63 12.67
N TRP A 13 2.41 -21.30 12.68
CA TRP A 13 1.83 -20.55 11.57
C TRP A 13 2.58 -20.82 10.26
N ALA A 14 3.90 -20.66 10.26
CA ALA A 14 4.72 -20.83 9.07
C ALA A 14 4.59 -22.22 8.47
N ALA A 15 4.65 -23.28 9.29
CA ALA A 15 4.48 -24.65 8.85
C ALA A 15 3.12 -24.85 8.17
N ARG A 16 2.03 -24.41 8.82
CA ARG A 16 0.68 -24.57 8.27
C ARG A 16 0.45 -23.73 7.02
N ILE A 17 0.96 -22.50 6.98
CA ILE A 17 0.89 -21.64 5.81
C ILE A 17 1.63 -22.30 4.64
N ARG A 18 2.83 -22.82 4.87
CA ARG A 18 3.63 -23.54 3.87
C ARG A 18 2.90 -24.77 3.32
N ASP A 19 2.25 -25.55 4.19
CA ASP A 19 1.46 -26.72 3.77
C ASP A 19 0.30 -26.33 2.83
N VAL A 20 -0.33 -25.18 3.09
CA VAL A 20 -1.44 -24.66 2.26
C VAL A 20 -0.94 -24.03 0.95
N LEU A 21 0.16 -23.28 1.00
CA LEU A 21 0.72 -22.60 -0.17
C LEU A 21 1.54 -23.54 -1.09
N GLY A 22 2.01 -24.66 -0.58
CA GLY A 22 2.86 -25.61 -1.31
C GLY A 22 4.22 -25.03 -1.68
N SER A 23 4.83 -25.52 -2.76
CA SER A 23 6.15 -25.07 -3.22
C SER A 23 6.14 -23.80 -4.10
N GLY A 24 4.98 -23.18 -4.32
CA GLY A 24 4.82 -22.02 -5.20
C GLY A 24 4.63 -22.36 -6.69
N PRO A 25 4.60 -21.35 -7.57
CA PRO A 25 4.77 -19.93 -7.28
C PRO A 25 3.60 -19.32 -6.50
N VAL A 26 3.91 -18.53 -5.47
CA VAL A 26 2.94 -17.79 -4.65
C VAL A 26 2.92 -16.33 -5.07
N VAL A 27 1.76 -15.68 -5.04
CA VAL A 27 1.66 -14.22 -5.17
C VAL A 27 1.28 -13.61 -3.84
N ALA A 28 1.94 -12.51 -3.47
CA ALA A 28 1.61 -11.74 -2.28
C ALA A 28 0.70 -10.56 -2.65
N LEU A 29 -0.43 -10.41 -1.98
CA LEU A 29 -1.27 -9.21 -2.00
C LEU A 29 -1.14 -8.48 -0.67
N THR A 30 -0.60 -7.26 -0.65
CA THR A 30 -0.43 -6.51 0.61
C THR A 30 -1.33 -5.29 0.71
N GLY A 31 -1.62 -4.88 1.95
CA GLY A 31 -2.25 -3.60 2.29
C GLY A 31 -1.49 -2.88 3.39
N ALA A 32 -2.08 -1.79 3.91
CA ALA A 32 -1.39 -0.87 4.82
C ALA A 32 -0.93 -1.54 6.12
N GLY A 33 -1.60 -2.61 6.55
CA GLY A 33 -1.25 -3.38 7.75
C GLY A 33 0.13 -4.04 7.70
N VAL A 34 0.74 -4.21 6.52
CA VAL A 34 2.14 -4.68 6.43
C VAL A 34 3.15 -3.58 6.79
N SER A 35 2.75 -2.31 6.72
CA SER A 35 3.60 -1.13 6.94
C SER A 35 3.46 -0.53 8.34
N THR A 36 2.58 -1.07 9.19
CA THR A 36 2.37 -0.56 10.56
C THR A 36 3.61 -0.69 11.43
N ASP A 37 4.35 -1.80 11.34
CA ASP A 37 5.63 -1.98 12.04
C ASP A 37 6.76 -1.10 11.48
N SER A 38 6.53 -0.39 10.36
CA SER A 38 7.41 0.67 9.84
C SER A 38 7.03 2.06 10.35
N GLY A 39 5.99 2.18 11.19
CA GLY A 39 5.48 3.44 11.70
C GLY A 39 4.48 4.16 10.77
N ILE A 40 4.10 3.54 9.64
CA ILE A 40 3.02 4.07 8.79
C ILE A 40 1.70 3.55 9.34
N PRO A 41 0.73 4.41 9.72
CA PRO A 41 -0.56 3.93 10.19
C PRO A 41 -1.30 3.16 9.09
N ASP A 42 -2.37 2.47 9.45
CA ASP A 42 -3.31 1.91 8.49
C ASP A 42 -4.65 2.69 8.51
N TYR A 43 -5.59 2.26 7.66
CA TYR A 43 -6.88 2.93 7.51
C TYR A 43 -8.00 2.33 8.36
N ARG A 44 -7.90 1.05 8.75
CA ARG A 44 -9.03 0.24 9.24
C ARG A 44 -8.62 -0.84 10.25
N GLY A 45 -7.42 -0.78 10.81
CA GLY A 45 -7.02 -1.62 11.92
C GLY A 45 -7.84 -1.31 13.19
N PRO A 46 -7.74 -2.16 14.22
CA PRO A 46 -8.52 -2.01 15.46
C PRO A 46 -8.35 -0.64 16.13
N ASP A 47 -7.14 -0.07 16.04
CA ASP A 47 -6.77 1.20 16.68
C ASP A 47 -6.79 2.39 15.71
N SER A 48 -7.21 2.22 14.44
CA SER A 48 -7.20 3.32 13.48
C SER A 48 -8.32 4.32 13.74
N PRO A 49 -8.05 5.64 13.73
CA PRO A 49 -9.12 6.63 13.76
C PRO A 49 -9.96 6.56 12.46
N PRO A 50 -11.26 6.91 12.50
CA PRO A 50 -12.06 7.03 11.30
C PRO A 50 -11.44 8.05 10.34
N ARG A 51 -11.14 7.64 9.11
CA ARG A 51 -10.62 8.52 8.05
C ARG A 51 -11.66 8.72 6.95
N THR A 52 -11.76 9.94 6.44
CA THR A 52 -12.55 10.27 5.24
C THR A 52 -11.59 10.73 4.13
N PRO A 53 -11.11 9.80 3.30
CA PRO A 53 -10.13 10.14 2.26
C PRO A 53 -10.72 11.08 1.22
N MET A 54 -9.86 11.91 0.64
CA MET A 54 -10.23 12.77 -0.47
C MET A 54 -10.61 11.93 -1.70
N THR A 55 -11.70 12.29 -2.37
CA THR A 55 -12.11 11.68 -3.63
C THR A 55 -11.43 12.35 -4.82
N TYR A 56 -11.30 11.62 -5.93
CA TYR A 56 -10.78 12.14 -7.18
C TYR A 56 -11.57 13.38 -7.64
N GLN A 57 -12.90 13.30 -7.56
CA GLN A 57 -13.81 14.36 -7.99
C GLN A 57 -13.65 15.62 -7.14
N GLN A 58 -13.44 15.49 -5.83
CA GLN A 58 -13.12 16.64 -4.97
C GLN A 58 -11.81 17.29 -5.39
N PHE A 59 -10.75 16.50 -5.59
CA PHE A 59 -9.45 17.02 -5.99
C PHE A 59 -9.49 17.71 -7.36
N THR A 60 -10.09 17.10 -8.38
CA THR A 60 -10.14 17.68 -9.72
C THR A 60 -11.14 18.83 -9.83
N GLY A 61 -12.23 18.78 -9.07
CA GLY A 61 -13.35 19.71 -9.17
C GLY A 61 -13.10 21.08 -8.54
N ASP A 62 -12.21 21.19 -7.56
CA ASP A 62 -12.08 22.42 -6.77
C ASP A 62 -10.63 22.69 -6.31
N ALA A 63 -10.17 23.92 -6.56
CA ALA A 63 -8.84 24.40 -6.19
C ALA A 63 -8.62 24.45 -4.67
N ALA A 64 -9.68 24.67 -3.88
CA ALA A 64 -9.60 24.65 -2.41
C ALA A 64 -9.24 23.25 -1.89
N PHE A 65 -9.84 22.19 -2.45
CA PHE A 65 -9.48 20.80 -2.11
C PHE A 65 -8.05 20.46 -2.52
N ARG A 66 -7.59 20.92 -3.70
CA ARG A 66 -6.20 20.74 -4.12
C ARG A 66 -5.22 21.44 -3.20
N ARG A 67 -5.53 22.69 -2.81
CA ARG A 67 -4.72 23.44 -1.84
C ARG A 67 -4.66 22.71 -0.51
N HIS A 68 -5.81 22.26 -0.01
CA HIS A 68 -5.88 21.51 1.24
C HIS A 68 -5.02 20.25 1.19
N TYR A 69 -5.17 19.44 0.14
CA TYR A 69 -4.37 18.24 -0.08
C TYR A 69 -2.88 18.54 -0.12
N TRP A 70 -2.45 19.46 -1.00
CA TRP A 70 -1.03 19.70 -1.21
C TRP A 70 -0.36 20.36 -0.01
N ALA A 71 -1.06 21.21 0.75
CA ALA A 71 -0.56 21.77 2.00
C ALA A 71 -0.26 20.66 3.03
N ARG A 72 -1.25 19.79 3.25
CA ARG A 72 -1.16 18.67 4.20
C ARG A 72 -0.12 17.64 3.77
N ASN A 73 -0.11 17.30 2.49
CA ASN A 73 0.87 16.40 1.91
C ASN A 73 2.29 17.00 1.90
N HIS A 74 2.43 18.33 1.78
CA HIS A 74 3.73 18.99 1.87
C HIS A 74 4.35 18.85 3.26
N VAL A 75 3.54 19.00 4.31
CA VAL A 75 3.95 18.74 5.70
C VAL A 75 4.22 17.24 5.92
N GLY A 76 3.27 16.37 5.57
CA GLY A 76 3.39 14.94 5.80
C GLY A 76 4.56 14.29 5.06
N TRP A 77 4.92 14.82 3.88
CA TRP A 77 6.08 14.34 3.10
C TRP A 77 7.37 14.32 3.93
N HIS A 78 7.59 15.28 4.83
CA HIS A 78 8.79 15.29 5.68
C HIS A 78 8.88 14.07 6.60
N HIS A 79 7.74 13.48 6.98
CA HIS A 79 7.71 12.28 7.82
C HIS A 79 7.90 11.01 6.99
N VAL A 80 7.09 10.83 5.93
CA VAL A 80 6.99 9.53 5.23
C VAL A 80 8.20 9.24 4.33
N HIS A 81 8.88 10.26 3.79
CA HIS A 81 10.05 10.04 2.92
C HIS A 81 11.25 9.39 3.62
N ARG A 82 11.23 9.29 4.96
CA ARG A 82 12.30 8.69 5.77
C ARG A 82 11.95 7.31 6.30
N THR A 83 10.75 6.82 6.02
CA THR A 83 10.30 5.53 6.53
C THR A 83 11.08 4.39 5.89
N LEU A 84 11.56 3.47 6.71
CA LEU A 84 12.31 2.30 6.27
C LEU A 84 11.40 1.05 6.26
N PRO A 85 11.63 0.10 5.34
CA PRO A 85 10.91 -1.17 5.36
C PRO A 85 11.17 -1.92 6.67
N ASN A 86 10.14 -2.59 7.20
CA ASN A 86 10.27 -3.52 8.31
C ASN A 86 10.66 -4.92 7.82
N ASP A 87 10.86 -5.85 8.76
CA ASP A 87 11.28 -7.21 8.46
C ASP A 87 10.23 -8.04 7.70
N GLY A 88 8.95 -7.66 7.74
CA GLY A 88 7.90 -8.30 6.94
C GLY A 88 8.08 -8.03 5.44
N HIS A 89 8.48 -6.80 5.07
CA HIS A 89 8.81 -6.47 3.69
C HIS A 89 10.06 -7.22 3.23
N ARG A 90 11.11 -7.26 4.07
CA ARG A 90 12.35 -7.99 3.77
C ARG A 90 12.07 -9.47 3.59
N ALA A 91 11.23 -10.06 4.42
CA ALA A 91 10.83 -11.47 4.30
C ALA A 91 10.14 -11.77 2.96
N LEU A 92 9.29 -10.88 2.44
CA LEU A 92 8.71 -11.05 1.11
C LEU A 92 9.75 -10.93 -0.01
N ALA A 93 10.70 -10.01 0.12
CA ALA A 93 11.83 -9.91 -0.81
C ALA A 93 12.70 -11.18 -0.78
N ASP A 94 12.92 -11.76 0.40
CA ASP A 94 13.70 -12.99 0.59
C ASP A 94 12.99 -14.21 -0.04
N LEU A 95 11.68 -14.33 0.17
CA LEU A 95 10.85 -15.35 -0.47
C LEU A 95 10.82 -15.21 -1.99
N GLU A 96 10.86 -13.99 -2.53
CA GLU A 96 10.98 -13.75 -3.96
C GLU A 96 12.36 -14.15 -4.49
N ARG A 97 13.44 -13.84 -3.75
CA ARG A 97 14.80 -14.28 -4.11
C ARG A 97 14.92 -15.80 -4.09
N ALA A 98 14.21 -16.48 -3.20
CA ALA A 98 14.15 -17.95 -3.12
C ALA A 98 13.24 -18.60 -4.19
N GLY A 99 12.53 -17.81 -5.01
CA GLY A 99 11.64 -18.31 -6.06
C GLY A 99 10.27 -18.81 -5.56
N VAL A 100 9.97 -18.62 -4.27
CA VAL A 100 8.68 -19.02 -3.67
C VAL A 100 7.61 -17.99 -3.99
N VAL A 101 7.91 -16.71 -3.81
CA VAL A 101 7.03 -15.61 -4.19
C VAL A 101 7.37 -15.14 -5.60
N ALA A 102 6.41 -15.21 -6.52
CA ALA A 102 6.59 -14.78 -7.91
C ALA A 102 6.45 -13.27 -8.12
N GLY A 103 5.93 -12.56 -7.12
CA GLY A 103 5.79 -11.10 -7.12
C GLY A 103 4.82 -10.60 -6.05
N VAL A 104 4.84 -9.28 -5.84
CA VAL A 104 4.01 -8.57 -4.87
C VAL A 104 3.04 -7.64 -5.59
N ILE A 105 1.74 -7.80 -5.33
CA ILE A 105 0.71 -6.80 -5.67
C ILE A 105 0.45 -6.01 -4.39
N THR A 106 0.78 -4.73 -4.38
CA THR A 106 0.58 -3.90 -3.19
C THR A 106 -0.50 -2.85 -3.41
N GLN A 107 -1.39 -2.71 -2.43
CA GLN A 107 -2.33 -1.58 -2.36
C GLN A 107 -1.65 -0.34 -1.76
N ASN A 108 -0.46 -0.49 -1.19
CA ASN A 108 0.25 0.61 -0.56
C ASN A 108 0.86 1.50 -1.63
N VAL A 109 1.01 2.77 -1.27
CA VAL A 109 1.68 3.77 -2.12
C VAL A 109 3.07 4.12 -1.59
N ASP A 110 3.49 3.52 -0.47
CA ASP A 110 4.66 3.86 0.35
C ASP A 110 6.02 3.44 -0.22
N THR A 111 6.05 2.62 -1.27
CA THR A 111 7.24 2.09 -1.95
C THR A 111 8.14 1.17 -1.12
N LEU A 112 7.72 0.77 0.09
CA LEU A 112 8.57 0.02 1.03
C LEU A 112 8.96 -1.38 0.53
N HIS A 113 8.12 -2.02 -0.29
CA HIS A 113 8.48 -3.30 -0.94
C HIS A 113 9.71 -3.17 -1.84
N GLY A 114 9.75 -2.13 -2.68
CA GLY A 114 10.92 -1.86 -3.53
C GLY A 114 12.15 -1.52 -2.69
N ALA A 115 11.98 -0.71 -1.64
CA ALA A 115 13.06 -0.37 -0.71
C ALA A 115 13.59 -1.59 0.07
N ALA A 116 12.76 -2.61 0.30
CA ALA A 116 13.14 -3.86 0.94
C ALA A 116 13.88 -4.84 0.01
N GLY A 117 13.87 -4.59 -1.30
CA GLY A 117 14.53 -5.41 -2.31
C GLY A 117 13.60 -6.29 -3.15
N SER A 118 12.28 -6.18 -2.99
CA SER A 118 11.33 -6.85 -3.89
C SER A 118 11.48 -6.32 -5.31
N ARG A 119 11.61 -7.21 -6.29
CA ARG A 119 11.91 -6.88 -7.69
C ARG A 119 10.66 -6.76 -8.54
N ARG A 120 9.71 -7.69 -8.40
CA ARG A 120 8.43 -7.68 -9.14
C ARG A 120 7.31 -7.15 -8.26
N VAL A 121 7.21 -5.83 -8.21
CA VAL A 121 6.18 -5.11 -7.44
C VAL A 121 5.19 -4.42 -8.39
N ILE A 122 3.91 -4.72 -8.20
CA ILE A 122 2.80 -4.02 -8.85
C ILE A 122 2.19 -3.05 -7.84
N ASP A 123 2.52 -1.77 -7.96
CA ASP A 123 1.97 -0.66 -7.16
C ASP A 123 0.51 -0.38 -7.58
N LEU A 124 -0.43 -1.21 -7.13
CA LEU A 124 -1.82 -1.21 -7.60
C LEU A 124 -2.45 0.18 -7.52
N HIS A 125 -2.25 0.88 -6.40
CA HIS A 125 -2.78 2.22 -6.18
C HIS A 125 -1.76 3.32 -6.52
N GLY A 126 -0.71 3.02 -7.28
CA GLY A 126 0.32 3.98 -7.66
C GLY A 126 1.34 4.21 -6.53
N ARG A 127 2.11 5.29 -6.64
CA ARG A 127 3.23 5.57 -5.72
C ARG A 127 3.21 7.02 -5.25
N TYR A 128 3.49 7.22 -3.97
CA TYR A 128 3.52 8.55 -3.35
C TYR A 128 4.74 9.38 -3.77
N ASP A 129 5.82 8.74 -4.23
CA ASP A 129 7.08 9.38 -4.63
C ASP A 129 7.06 10.03 -6.02
N ARG A 130 5.90 10.00 -6.69
CA ARG A 130 5.68 10.50 -8.05
C ARG A 130 4.47 11.43 -8.13
N VAL A 131 4.53 12.36 -9.06
CA VAL A 131 3.48 13.33 -9.35
C VAL A 131 3.24 13.34 -10.85
N ALA A 132 1.98 13.27 -11.26
CA ALA A 132 1.57 13.30 -12.66
C ALA A 132 0.79 14.60 -12.97
N CYS A 133 1.01 15.15 -14.16
CA CYS A 133 0.12 16.16 -14.70
C CYS A 133 -1.16 15.50 -15.22
N LEU A 134 -2.31 16.13 -14.95
CA LEU A 134 -3.61 15.66 -15.46
C LEU A 134 -3.89 16.11 -16.91
N SER A 135 -3.06 17.00 -17.46
CA SER A 135 -3.26 17.63 -18.77
C SER A 135 -2.22 17.22 -19.83
N CYS A 136 -1.07 16.70 -19.42
CA CYS A 136 -0.02 16.25 -20.34
C CYS A 136 0.72 15.02 -19.78
N PRO A 137 1.58 14.36 -20.57
CA PRO A 137 2.31 13.16 -20.13
C PRO A 137 3.37 13.38 -19.05
N GLU A 138 3.64 14.64 -18.66
CA GLU A 138 4.69 15.00 -17.70
C GLU A 138 4.51 14.28 -16.35
N ARG A 139 5.61 13.73 -15.85
CA ARG A 139 5.71 13.15 -14.51
C ARG A 139 6.98 13.66 -13.84
N ILE A 140 6.86 14.12 -12.60
CA ILE A 140 7.97 14.59 -11.79
C ILE A 140 8.07 13.79 -10.49
N SER A 141 9.27 13.79 -9.88
CA SER A 141 9.42 13.23 -8.54
C SER A 141 8.69 14.08 -7.51
N ARG A 142 8.22 13.44 -6.44
CA ARG A 142 7.61 14.15 -5.31
C ARG A 142 8.61 15.07 -4.61
N THR A 143 9.91 14.75 -4.64
CA THR A 143 11.01 15.63 -4.19
C THR A 143 11.06 16.93 -5.00
N ARG A 144 11.03 16.87 -6.34
CA ARG A 144 11.01 18.07 -7.19
C ARG A 144 9.77 18.93 -6.90
N LEU A 145 8.61 18.31 -6.69
CA LEU A 145 7.43 19.07 -6.28
C LEU A 145 7.60 19.69 -4.89
N HIS A 146 8.22 18.98 -3.94
CA HIS A 146 8.46 19.50 -2.59
C HIS A 146 9.29 20.79 -2.64
N GLU A 147 10.42 20.78 -3.35
CA GLU A 147 11.28 21.96 -3.54
C GLU A 147 10.51 23.15 -4.11
N ARG A 148 9.69 22.91 -5.14
CA ARG A 148 8.84 23.95 -5.76
C ARG A 148 7.81 24.50 -4.77
N LEU A 149 7.14 23.62 -4.01
CA LEU A 149 6.18 24.04 -3.00
C LEU A 149 6.85 24.82 -1.86
N THR A 150 8.06 24.45 -1.44
CA THR A 150 8.83 25.19 -0.42
C THR A 150 9.15 26.61 -0.90
N LEU A 151 9.61 26.77 -2.15
CA LEU A 151 9.90 28.08 -2.73
C LEU A 151 8.65 28.95 -2.87
N LEU A 152 7.51 28.35 -3.22
CA LEU A 152 6.23 29.07 -3.36
C LEU A 152 5.61 29.47 -2.01
N ASN A 153 6.01 28.80 -0.92
CA ASN A 153 5.39 28.91 0.40
C ASN A 153 6.46 29.11 1.49
N PRO A 154 7.24 30.21 1.45
CA PRO A 154 8.28 30.46 2.44
C PRO A 154 7.68 30.53 3.84
N GLY A 155 8.27 29.77 4.77
CA GLY A 155 7.87 29.69 6.17
C GLY A 155 6.58 28.93 6.46
N PHE A 156 5.95 28.29 5.47
CA PHE A 156 4.69 27.55 5.69
C PHE A 156 4.84 26.35 6.64
N THR A 157 6.02 25.74 6.66
CA THR A 157 6.34 24.63 7.57
C THR A 157 6.88 25.09 8.92
N ASP A 158 7.12 26.38 9.10
CA ASP A 158 7.71 26.90 10.33
C ASP A 158 6.70 26.79 11.47
N GLY A 159 7.05 26.06 12.53
CA GLY A 159 6.18 25.84 13.68
C GLY A 159 5.13 24.73 13.52
N VAL A 160 5.15 23.97 12.42
CA VAL A 160 4.32 22.76 12.29
C VAL A 160 4.98 21.61 13.09
N ALA A 161 4.62 21.50 14.36
CA ALA A 161 5.06 20.40 15.23
C ALA A 161 4.29 19.09 14.92
N ASP A 162 4.96 17.95 15.16
CA ASP A 162 4.48 16.56 15.06
C ASP A 162 3.00 16.38 14.72
N VAL A 163 2.71 16.29 13.42
CA VAL A 163 1.36 16.11 12.92
C VAL A 163 1.11 14.62 12.66
N GLU A 164 -0.06 14.11 13.05
CA GLU A 164 -0.50 12.78 12.64
C GLU A 164 -0.59 12.72 11.11
N VAL A 165 0.15 11.80 10.51
CA VAL A 165 0.24 11.62 9.05
C VAL A 165 -0.49 10.35 8.65
N ALA A 166 -1.46 10.45 7.75
CA ALA A 166 -2.16 9.30 7.17
C ALA A 166 -1.23 8.49 6.24
N PRO A 167 -1.63 7.27 5.82
CA PRO A 167 -0.75 6.36 5.06
C PRO A 167 -0.31 6.90 3.69
N ASP A 168 -1.06 7.84 3.12
CA ASP A 168 -0.79 8.55 1.86
C ASP A 168 -0.07 9.91 2.06
N ALA A 169 0.59 10.07 3.21
CA ALA A 169 1.27 11.29 3.64
C ALA A 169 0.35 12.50 3.88
N ASP A 170 -0.95 12.28 4.11
CA ASP A 170 -1.90 13.36 4.40
C ASP A 170 -1.90 13.73 5.90
N ALA A 171 -1.37 14.91 6.24
CA ALA A 171 -1.21 15.39 7.63
C ALA A 171 -2.39 16.27 8.09
N VAL A 172 -2.83 16.19 9.35
CA VAL A 172 -3.92 17.04 9.87
C VAL A 172 -3.48 18.48 10.19
N LEU A 173 -3.90 19.47 9.38
CA LEU A 173 -3.58 20.89 9.60
C LEU A 173 -4.79 21.72 10.03
N ALA A 174 -4.57 22.67 10.96
CA ALA A 174 -5.60 23.59 11.46
C ALA A 174 -6.04 24.64 10.41
N SER A 175 -5.12 25.07 9.55
CA SER A 175 -5.43 25.92 8.39
C SER A 175 -4.53 25.56 7.20
N THR A 176 -5.08 25.74 6.00
CA THR A 176 -4.37 25.60 4.71
C THR A 176 -4.53 26.86 3.86
N GLU A 177 -4.98 27.95 4.49
CA GLU A 177 -5.13 29.25 3.84
C GLU A 177 -3.76 29.82 3.44
N GLY A 178 -3.72 30.56 2.33
CA GLY A 178 -2.48 31.15 1.81
C GLY A 178 -1.54 30.17 1.10
N PHE A 179 -1.72 28.85 1.24
CA PHE A 179 -0.87 27.87 0.55
C PHE A 179 -1.04 27.95 -0.97
N ARG A 180 0.07 28.11 -1.68
CA ARG A 180 0.18 28.17 -3.14
C ARG A 180 0.56 26.80 -3.68
N VAL A 181 -0.30 26.27 -4.54
CA VAL A 181 -0.07 25.01 -5.25
C VAL A 181 0.76 25.27 -6.50
N ALA A 182 1.69 24.38 -6.82
CA ALA A 182 2.45 24.44 -8.04
C ALA A 182 1.70 23.81 -9.22
N ASP A 183 1.67 24.48 -10.36
CA ASP A 183 1.17 23.93 -11.62
C ASP A 183 2.26 23.14 -12.37
N CYS A 184 1.90 22.43 -13.42
CA CYS A 184 2.84 21.75 -14.31
C CYS A 184 3.71 22.77 -15.05
N GLU A 185 5.03 22.62 -15.01
CA GLU A 185 5.97 23.52 -15.71
C GLU A 185 5.91 23.38 -17.23
N SER A 186 5.47 22.21 -17.72
CA SER A 186 5.40 21.93 -19.16
C SER A 186 4.14 22.49 -19.83
N CYS A 187 3.01 22.61 -19.11
CA CYS A 187 1.73 23.01 -19.72
C CYS A 187 0.80 23.87 -18.84
N GLY A 188 1.19 24.19 -17.61
CA GLY A 188 0.33 24.90 -16.64
C GLY A 188 -0.83 24.06 -16.08
N GLY A 189 -0.92 22.78 -16.42
CA GLY A 189 -1.98 21.88 -15.96
C GLY A 189 -1.85 21.47 -14.49
N VAL A 190 -2.95 20.93 -13.95
CA VAL A 190 -3.03 20.47 -12.55
C VAL A 190 -2.08 19.30 -12.30
N LEU A 191 -1.28 19.40 -11.24
CA LEU A 191 -0.48 18.31 -10.72
C LEU A 191 -1.25 17.53 -9.65
N LYS A 192 -1.25 16.19 -9.77
CA LYS A 192 -1.83 15.23 -8.82
C LYS A 192 -0.75 14.24 -8.41
N PRO A 193 -0.70 13.76 -7.15
CA PRO A 193 0.12 12.60 -6.84
C PRO A 193 -0.25 11.43 -7.75
N ASP A 194 0.74 10.65 -8.15
CA ASP A 194 0.59 9.49 -9.02
C ASP A 194 0.08 8.26 -8.24
N ILE A 195 -0.96 8.50 -7.44
CA ILE A 195 -1.71 7.51 -6.67
C ILE A 195 -3.14 7.44 -7.17
N VAL A 196 -3.84 6.34 -6.96
CA VAL A 196 -5.25 6.17 -7.33
C VAL A 196 -6.12 6.66 -6.18
N TYR A 197 -6.88 7.72 -6.41
CA TYR A 197 -7.78 8.29 -5.41
C TYR A 197 -9.04 7.44 -5.24
N PHE A 198 -9.77 7.66 -4.15
CA PHE A 198 -11.13 7.13 -4.03
C PHE A 198 -12.01 7.72 -5.14
N GLY A 199 -12.76 6.86 -5.84
CA GLY A 199 -13.55 7.25 -7.01
C GLY A 199 -12.74 7.34 -8.32
N GLU A 200 -11.43 7.07 -8.29
CA GLU A 200 -10.58 6.92 -9.48
C GLU A 200 -10.45 5.45 -9.88
N ASN A 201 -10.33 5.18 -11.18
CA ASN A 201 -10.08 3.83 -11.67
C ASN A 201 -8.59 3.53 -11.65
N VAL A 202 -8.23 2.35 -11.13
CA VAL A 202 -6.88 1.81 -11.34
C VAL A 202 -6.63 1.64 -12.85
N PRO A 203 -5.46 2.06 -13.37
CA PRO A 203 -5.13 1.89 -14.79
C PRO A 203 -5.34 0.45 -15.27
N LYS A 204 -6.06 0.27 -16.38
CA LYS A 204 -6.44 -1.06 -16.90
C LYS A 204 -5.23 -1.98 -17.11
N ALA A 205 -4.15 -1.45 -17.70
CA ALA A 205 -2.92 -2.22 -17.92
C ALA A 205 -2.35 -2.80 -16.62
N ARG A 206 -2.36 -2.01 -15.53
CA ARG A 206 -1.89 -2.45 -14.22
C ARG A 206 -2.77 -3.54 -13.61
N VAL A 207 -4.09 -3.41 -13.76
CA VAL A 207 -5.04 -4.44 -13.31
C VAL A 207 -4.85 -5.73 -14.10
N LEU A 208 -4.65 -5.65 -15.41
CA LEU A 208 -4.39 -6.82 -16.27
C LEU A 208 -3.08 -7.51 -15.91
N GLU A 209 -2.02 -6.75 -15.63
CA GLU A 209 -0.74 -7.28 -15.16
C GLU A 209 -0.89 -8.03 -13.82
N ALA A 210 -1.63 -7.44 -12.87
CA ALA A 210 -1.93 -8.07 -11.59
C ALA A 210 -2.76 -9.35 -11.76
N TYR A 211 -3.73 -9.36 -12.68
CA TYR A 211 -4.47 -10.59 -12.99
C TYR A 211 -3.58 -11.68 -13.57
N ARG A 212 -2.68 -11.35 -14.51
CA ARG A 212 -1.72 -12.31 -15.05
C ARG A 212 -0.85 -12.91 -13.96
N LEU A 213 -0.36 -12.08 -13.05
CA LEU A 213 0.44 -12.55 -11.92
C LEU A 213 -0.33 -13.56 -11.05
N VAL A 214 -1.61 -13.30 -10.73
CA VAL A 214 -2.47 -14.23 -10.00
C VAL A 214 -2.79 -15.49 -10.83
N ASP A 215 -3.05 -15.34 -12.12
CA ASP A 215 -3.40 -16.42 -13.04
C ASP A 215 -2.23 -17.41 -13.23
N ASP A 216 -0.99 -16.92 -13.24
CA ASP A 216 0.23 -17.72 -13.35
C ASP A 216 0.67 -18.36 -12.02
N ALA A 217 0.13 -17.89 -10.88
CA ALA A 217 0.48 -18.38 -9.55
C ALA A 217 -0.30 -19.65 -9.16
N GLY A 218 0.31 -20.50 -8.33
CA GLY A 218 -0.35 -21.66 -7.72
C GLY A 218 -1.16 -21.31 -6.46
N ALA A 219 -0.80 -20.23 -5.76
CA ALA A 219 -1.44 -19.81 -4.52
C ALA A 219 -1.36 -18.29 -4.30
N LEU A 220 -2.19 -17.76 -3.40
CA LEU A 220 -2.21 -16.35 -3.00
C LEU A 220 -2.05 -16.22 -1.49
N ILE A 221 -1.15 -15.34 -1.04
CA ILE A 221 -1.10 -14.89 0.36
C ILE A 221 -1.50 -13.41 0.43
N VAL A 222 -2.43 -13.08 1.32
CA VAL A 222 -2.82 -11.70 1.65
C VAL A 222 -2.13 -11.32 2.95
N ALA A 223 -1.47 -10.16 3.00
CA ALA A 223 -0.83 -9.63 4.21
C ALA A 223 -1.30 -8.21 4.51
N GLY A 224 -1.93 -8.00 5.68
CA GLY A 224 -2.20 -6.67 6.22
C GLY A 224 -3.23 -5.87 5.43
N SER A 225 -4.30 -6.52 4.98
CA SER A 225 -5.36 -5.88 4.21
C SER A 225 -6.73 -6.34 4.69
N SER A 226 -7.59 -5.38 5.06
CA SER A 226 -9.00 -5.65 5.39
C SER A 226 -9.83 -6.11 4.19
N LEU A 227 -9.32 -5.89 2.96
CA LEU A 227 -9.97 -6.22 1.69
C LEU A 227 -11.37 -5.57 1.53
N THR A 228 -11.64 -4.49 2.27
CA THR A 228 -12.92 -3.77 2.17
C THR A 228 -13.11 -3.16 0.78
N VAL A 229 -12.01 -2.71 0.15
CA VAL A 229 -12.03 -2.11 -1.19
C VAL A 229 -11.88 -3.19 -2.26
N LEU A 230 -12.73 -3.15 -3.30
CA LEU A 230 -12.76 -4.15 -4.37
C LEU A 230 -11.47 -4.15 -5.24
N SER A 231 -10.69 -3.07 -5.23
CA SER A 231 -9.45 -2.96 -6.00
C SER A 231 -8.46 -4.08 -5.67
N GLY A 232 -8.20 -4.37 -4.40
CA GLY A 232 -7.40 -5.54 -3.97
C GLY A 232 -8.22 -6.83 -3.92
N ARG A 233 -9.44 -6.80 -3.35
CA ARG A 233 -10.28 -8.00 -3.13
C ARG A 233 -10.59 -8.80 -4.41
N ARG A 234 -10.61 -8.16 -5.57
CA ARG A 234 -10.83 -8.85 -6.86
C ARG A 234 -9.81 -9.95 -7.15
N PHE A 235 -8.58 -9.82 -6.65
CA PHE A 235 -7.52 -10.80 -6.86
C PHE A 235 -7.70 -12.04 -5.97
N VAL A 236 -8.21 -11.83 -4.75
CA VAL A 236 -8.63 -12.93 -3.86
C VAL A 236 -9.79 -13.71 -4.45
N LYS A 237 -10.81 -13.00 -4.96
CA LYS A 237 -11.93 -13.63 -5.68
C LYS A 237 -11.45 -14.46 -6.87
N ARG A 238 -10.56 -13.90 -7.69
CA ARG A 238 -10.00 -14.58 -8.87
C ARG A 238 -9.26 -15.87 -8.49
N ALA A 239 -8.41 -15.83 -7.46
CA ALA A 239 -7.70 -17.02 -6.97
C ALA A 239 -8.67 -18.10 -6.49
N ALA A 240 -9.67 -17.72 -5.68
CA ALA A 240 -10.69 -18.65 -5.17
C ALA A 240 -11.57 -19.25 -6.30
N GLU A 241 -11.98 -18.45 -7.28
CA GLU A 241 -12.73 -18.89 -8.47
C GLU A 241 -11.94 -19.90 -9.33
N GLN A 242 -10.60 -19.87 -9.26
CA GLN A 242 -9.71 -20.83 -9.93
C GLN A 242 -9.35 -22.04 -9.05
N GLY A 243 -9.91 -22.16 -7.84
CA GLY A 243 -9.60 -23.23 -6.90
C GLY A 243 -8.20 -23.13 -6.28
N LYS A 244 -7.53 -21.98 -6.38
CA LYS A 244 -6.20 -21.75 -5.80
C LYS A 244 -6.32 -21.48 -4.30
N PRO A 245 -5.46 -22.06 -3.45
CA PRO A 245 -5.48 -21.78 -2.03
C PRO A 245 -5.15 -20.31 -1.76
N VAL A 246 -5.94 -19.72 -0.85
CA VAL A 246 -5.75 -18.36 -0.34
C VAL A 246 -5.43 -18.43 1.14
N VAL A 247 -4.31 -17.83 1.54
CA VAL A 247 -3.96 -17.60 2.94
C VAL A 247 -4.15 -16.12 3.24
N ILE A 248 -4.78 -15.78 4.37
CA ILE A 248 -4.93 -14.39 4.82
C ILE A 248 -4.23 -14.24 6.18
N VAL A 249 -3.26 -13.33 6.23
CA VAL A 249 -2.56 -12.88 7.44
C VAL A 249 -2.98 -11.45 7.70
N ASN A 250 -3.81 -11.22 8.72
CA ASN A 250 -4.32 -9.89 9.02
C ASN A 250 -4.78 -9.81 10.47
N ARG A 251 -4.49 -8.70 11.16
CA ARG A 251 -5.11 -8.43 12.46
C ARG A 251 -6.58 -8.05 12.27
N GLY A 252 -7.49 -8.83 12.84
CA GLY A 252 -8.93 -8.67 12.69
C GLY A 252 -9.49 -9.17 11.35
N ALA A 253 -10.82 -9.20 11.27
CA ALA A 253 -11.56 -9.80 10.15
C ALA A 253 -11.35 -9.08 8.81
N THR A 254 -11.38 -9.83 7.72
CA THR A 254 -11.34 -9.29 6.36
C THR A 254 -12.63 -9.54 5.61
N ARG A 255 -12.86 -8.77 4.52
CA ARG A 255 -14.02 -9.02 3.65
C ARG A 255 -13.91 -10.27 2.78
N ALA A 256 -12.84 -11.06 2.90
CA ALA A 256 -12.63 -12.26 2.12
C ALA A 256 -12.30 -13.51 2.97
N ASP A 257 -12.50 -13.49 4.29
CA ASP A 257 -12.18 -14.65 5.15
C ASP A 257 -12.89 -15.94 4.71
N HIS A 258 -14.14 -15.81 4.23
CA HIS A 258 -14.92 -16.93 3.68
C HIS A 258 -14.35 -17.54 2.39
N LEU A 259 -13.40 -16.87 1.72
CA LEU A 259 -12.70 -17.36 0.53
C LEU A 259 -11.33 -17.97 0.87
N ALA A 260 -10.86 -17.83 2.11
CA ALA A 260 -9.56 -18.31 2.53
C ALA A 260 -9.58 -19.80 2.84
N ALA A 261 -8.51 -20.50 2.47
CA ALA A 261 -8.20 -21.82 2.98
C ALA A 261 -7.68 -21.75 4.42
N LEU A 262 -7.00 -20.65 4.77
CA LEU A 262 -6.41 -20.40 6.08
C LEU A 262 -6.46 -18.91 6.42
N THR A 263 -6.91 -18.58 7.62
CA THR A 263 -6.82 -17.23 8.21
C THR A 263 -5.92 -17.26 9.44
N VAL A 264 -5.05 -16.26 9.56
CA VAL A 264 -4.13 -16.07 10.69
C VAL A 264 -4.34 -14.66 11.25
N ASP A 265 -4.90 -14.57 12.44
CA ASP A 265 -5.13 -13.30 13.15
C ASP A 265 -3.88 -12.88 13.92
N ALA A 266 -2.89 -12.34 13.19
CA ALA A 266 -1.59 -12.00 13.75
C ALA A 266 -0.94 -10.82 13.02
N GLY A 267 0.12 -10.28 13.63
CA GLY A 267 0.97 -9.27 12.99
C GLY A 267 1.71 -9.82 11.77
N CYS A 268 1.70 -9.06 10.67
CA CYS A 268 2.28 -9.50 9.39
C CYS A 268 3.78 -9.78 9.49
N THR A 269 4.54 -8.93 10.17
CA THR A 269 6.00 -9.05 10.26
C THR A 269 6.44 -10.38 10.87
N GLN A 270 5.82 -10.78 11.98
CA GLN A 270 6.18 -12.02 12.68
C GLN A 270 5.88 -13.25 11.82
N VAL A 271 4.71 -13.29 11.18
CA VAL A 271 4.29 -14.40 10.34
C VAL A 271 5.15 -14.50 9.08
N LEU A 272 5.38 -13.39 8.38
CA LEU A 272 6.15 -13.38 7.13
C LEU A 272 7.61 -13.76 7.35
N ARG A 273 8.23 -13.31 8.45
CA ARG A 273 9.59 -13.74 8.84
C ARG A 273 9.67 -15.23 9.06
N ALA A 274 8.77 -15.78 9.88
CA ALA A 274 8.74 -17.21 10.15
C ALA A 274 8.49 -18.03 8.87
N LEU A 275 7.65 -17.52 7.96
CA LEU A 275 7.41 -18.12 6.66
C LEU A 275 8.67 -18.13 5.78
N ALA A 276 9.39 -17.01 5.70
CA ALA A 276 10.64 -16.93 4.96
C ALA A 276 11.68 -17.93 5.48
N GLU A 277 11.81 -18.07 6.80
CA GLU A 277 12.68 -19.10 7.40
C GLU A 277 12.23 -20.52 7.06
N ALA A 278 10.91 -20.79 7.03
CA ALA A 278 10.38 -22.11 6.73
C ALA A 278 10.56 -22.55 5.27
N TYR A 279 10.79 -21.62 4.34
CA TYR A 279 11.07 -21.91 2.93
C TYR A 279 12.56 -21.88 2.56
N THR A 280 13.41 -21.33 3.43
CA THR A 280 14.85 -21.17 3.19
C THR A 280 15.71 -22.19 3.96
N ARG A 281 15.10 -22.97 4.84
CA ARG A 281 15.67 -24.18 5.45
C ARG A 281 15.38 -25.40 4.59
#